data_AF-A0A661EWU2-F1
#
_entry.id   AF-A0A661EWU2-F1
#
_cell.length_a   1.000
_cell.length_b   1.000
_cell.length_c   1.000
_cell.angle_alpha   90.00
_cell.angle_beta   90.00
_cell.angle_gamma   90.00
#
_symmetry.space_group_name_H-M   'P 1'
#
loop_
_entity.id
_entity.type
_entity.pdbx_description
1 polymer ?
#
loop_
_entity_poly.entity_id
_entity_poly.type
_entity_poly.pdbx_seq_one_letter_code
_entity_poly.pdbx_strand_id
1 'polypeptide(L)' 'MPKRLDINTVLIIGAGPIVIGQACEFDYSGVQACKALKEAGYRVVLVN' A
#
# COMPACT_ATOMS: atom_id res chain seq x y z
N MET A 1 -13.44 1.99 11.06
CA MET A 1 -12.90 3.00 12.00
C MET A 1 -12.71 4.31 11.25
N PRO A 2 -12.92 5.46 11.90
CA PRO A 2 -12.71 6.77 11.27
C PRO A 2 -11.23 6.98 10.90
N LYS A 3 -10.98 7.91 9.96
CA LYS A 3 -9.63 8.31 9.54
C LYS A 3 -8.80 8.80 10.74
N ARG A 4 -7.54 8.39 10.82
CA ARG A 4 -6.57 8.93 11.80
C ARG A 4 -6.11 10.32 11.35
N LEU A 5 -6.13 11.29 12.25
CA LEU A 5 -5.75 12.67 11.96
C LEU A 5 -4.26 12.96 12.27
N ASP A 6 -3.61 12.07 13.01
CA ASP A 6 -2.20 12.19 13.38
C ASP A 6 -1.25 11.61 12.32
N ILE A 7 -1.78 10.88 11.34
CA ILE A 7 -1.01 10.30 10.22
C ILE A 7 -1.33 11.07 8.94
N ASN A 8 -0.29 11.60 8.30
CA ASN A 8 -0.42 12.32 7.03
C ASN A 8 0.27 11.62 5.86
N THR A 9 1.30 10.80 6.16
CA THR A 9 2.05 10.02 5.17
C THR A 9 2.07 8.56 5.58
N VAL A 10 1.86 7.67 4.60
CA VAL A 10 1.98 6.22 4.77
C VAL A 10 3.05 5.70 3.81
N LEU A 11 4.02 4.95 4.34
CA LEU A 11 4.96 4.15 3.55
C LEU A 11 4.37 2.75 3.36
N ILE A 12 4.24 2.30 2.13
CA ILE A 12 3.85 0.94 1.76
C ILE A 12 5.12 0.20 1.34
N ILE A 13 5.37 -0.95 1.95
CA ILE A 13 6.45 -1.86 1.57
C ILE A 13 5.84 -2.97 0.73
N GLY A 14 6.29 -3.07 -0.51
CA GLY A 14 5.92 -4.12 -1.45
C GLY A 14 6.61 -5.45 -1.13
N ALA A 15 6.22 -6.49 -1.86
CA ALA A 15 6.72 -7.84 -1.63
C ALA A 15 8.10 -8.10 -2.26
N GLY A 16 8.56 -7.22 -3.16
CA GLY A 16 9.77 -7.43 -3.94
C GLY A 16 9.54 -8.37 -5.13
N PRO A 17 10.58 -9.07 -5.61
CA PRO A 17 10.47 -9.94 -6.78
C PRO A 17 9.56 -11.15 -6.54
N ILE A 18 8.92 -11.62 -7.61
CA ILE A 18 8.04 -12.80 -7.58
C ILE A 18 8.85 -14.06 -7.30
N VAL A 19 8.38 -14.86 -6.34
CA VAL A 19 8.93 -16.17 -6.00
C VAL A 19 7.80 -17.19 -5.75
N ILE A 20 8.13 -18.48 -5.73
CA ILE A 20 7.14 -19.52 -5.40
C ILE A 20 6.60 -19.26 -3.98
N GLY A 21 5.29 -19.12 -3.85
CA GLY A 21 4.63 -18.79 -2.59
C GLY A 21 4.51 -17.29 -2.28
N GLN A 22 5.05 -16.42 -3.14
CA GLN A 22 4.87 -14.97 -3.05
C GLN A 22 4.88 -14.35 -4.45
N ALA A 23 3.71 -14.24 -5.07
CA ALA A 23 3.57 -13.86 -6.47
C ALA A 23 2.72 -12.58 -6.66
N CYS A 24 1.97 -12.53 -7.75
CA CYS A 24 1.26 -11.33 -8.20
C CYS A 24 0.14 -10.86 -7.26
N GLU A 25 -0.26 -11.68 -6.30
CA GLU A 25 -1.25 -11.31 -5.29
C GLU A 25 -0.85 -10.03 -4.53
N PHE A 26 0.45 -9.81 -4.33
CA PHE A 26 0.96 -8.64 -3.62
C PHE A 26 1.01 -7.37 -4.49
N ASP A 27 1.13 -7.51 -5.81
CA ASP A 27 0.99 -6.37 -6.71
C ASP A 27 -0.48 -5.91 -6.73
N TYR A 28 -1.41 -6.85 -6.88
CA TYR A 28 -2.84 -6.57 -6.79
C TYR A 28 -3.22 -5.91 -5.45
N SER A 29 -2.80 -6.49 -4.32
CA SER A 29 -3.06 -5.92 -3.00
C SER A 29 -2.37 -4.57 -2.80
N GLY A 30 -1.13 -4.40 -3.26
CA GLY A 30 -0.36 -3.16 -3.14
C GLY A 30 -1.00 -2.00 -3.91
N VAL A 31 -1.49 -2.25 -5.13
CA VAL A 31 -2.22 -1.28 -5.93
C VAL A 31 -3.54 -0.89 -5.24
N GLN A 32 -4.29 -1.85 -4.70
CA GLN A 32 -5.52 -1.56 -3.96
C GLN A 32 -5.26 -0.74 -2.70
N ALA A 33 -4.21 -1.06 -1.93
CA ALA A 33 -3.82 -0.30 -0.76
C ALA A 33 -3.44 1.15 -1.11
N CYS A 34 -2.65 1.33 -2.18
CA CYS A 34 -2.30 2.65 -2.71
C CYS A 34 -3.55 3.46 -3.07
N LYS A 35 -4.50 2.84 -3.77
CA LYS A 35 -5.74 3.49 -4.20
C LYS A 35 -6.58 3.93 -3.00
N ALA A 36 -6.83 3.00 -2.06
CA ALA A 36 -7.64 3.27 -0.87
C ALA A 36 -7.05 4.38 0.01
N LEU A 37 -5.72 4.38 0.20
CA LEU A 37 -5.07 5.41 1.01
C LEU A 37 -5.04 6.78 0.32
N LYS A 38 -4.89 6.83 -1.01
CA LYS A 38 -5.02 8.07 -1.78
C LYS A 38 -6.44 8.63 -1.72
N GLU A 39 -7.46 7.79 -1.87
CA GLU A 39 -8.88 8.20 -1.75
C GLU A 39 -9.22 8.69 -0.33
N ALA A 40 -8.61 8.10 0.70
CA ALA A 40 -8.70 8.58 2.07
C ALA A 40 -7.89 9.86 2.35
N GLY A 41 -7.16 10.38 1.35
CA GLY A 41 -6.41 11.63 1.44
C GLY A 41 -5.12 11.54 2.25
N TYR A 42 -4.42 10.40 2.19
CA TYR A 42 -3.05 10.28 2.71
C TYR A 42 -2.03 10.50 1.59
N ARG A 43 -0.85 11.02 1.95
CA ARG A 43 0.32 10.96 1.08
C ARG A 43 0.87 9.53 1.11
N VAL A 44 0.90 8.86 -0.04
CA VAL A 44 1.42 7.49 -0.15
C VAL A 44 2.82 7.52 -0.74
N VAL A 45 3.76 6.86 -0.06
CA VAL A 45 5.11 6.54 -0.56
C VAL A 45 5.18 5.02 -0.65
N LEU A 46 5.74 4.47 -1.72
CA LEU A 46 5.85 3.02 -1.90
C LEU A 46 7.28 2.66 -2.31
N VAL A 47 7.78 1.56 -1.75
CA VAL A 47 9.00 0.87 -2.17
C VAL A 47 8.63 -0.59 -2.43
N ASN A 48 9.04 -1.15 -3.57
CA ASN A 48 8.81 -2.54 -3.94
C ASN A 48 10.09 -3.09 -4.57
#